data_AF-A0A3N1SIV3-F1
#
_entry.id   AF-A0A3N1SIV3-F1
#
_cell.length_a   1.000
_cell.length_b   1.000
_cell.length_c   1.000
_cell.angle_alpha   90.00
_cell.angle_beta   90.00
_cell.angle_gamma   90.00
#
_symmetry.space_group_name_H-M   'P 1'
#
loop_
_entity.id
_entity.type
_entity.pdbx_description
1 polymer ?
#
loop_
_entity_poly.entity_id
_entity_poly.type
_entity_poly.pdbx_seq_one_letter_code
_entity_poly.pdbx_strand_id
1 'polypeptide(L)'
;MGREWSGADGTWPDGREIDPLVASLRAATRALRFHLDTLPAVFHFDGPGDQFLAESAFPYARWRYGCADSLLGSGMGGTVVGALARSLFDDGLLWQWIAESSADRRPALLGSMLEERDRICGFLAEHEVSCPNLARWFVPLDGVTDLTGSTLAALSAPSLPAATELLDLFLASSPERSASSALIGGGVEDLLKAARGMLAMSGLRGAVMVLGHAGHGNLLGLQSTMATGGAPGHDLRADHEALFMHVAAVGATVTLLGVCAAVPECWPPEVEQAGFLGTVMRLTENVVAAASAVHGLGDPKPPVGAPPKVRGKARTRSLRPEALVARGDVLPDIGDASAVVAAVREYEGFVSSWVTSPWAHGDPKLASVLAYAGAHSTFATVMNAFDDHAAVTSVFAARMLLEEAARFTWLAQDLEDEEAFVQRSTRYFDEFRTRRKKTIALFTGNGVARAAATRLFRMPDSVVEGPETITKGRKPLPSIDEMLLLLGAPYPEPGWLPVAYSLLSQVTHSTPIGLAHMARYRDGTLSAHDISPEMLALALDVSCLGSARLLGMSGLILTQGSNEAQQYALGLEERAMKVHNTARLVHWLD
;
A
#
# COMPACT_ATOMS: atom_id res chain seq x y z
N MET A 1 0.81 -16.82 -18.79
CA MET A 1 -0.04 -17.71 -17.96
C MET A 1 -0.43 -18.95 -18.74
N GLY A 2 -0.23 -20.15 -18.19
CA GLY A 2 -0.46 -21.42 -18.87
C GLY A 2 -0.60 -22.61 -17.91
N ARG A 3 -1.25 -22.41 -16.76
CA ARG A 3 -1.80 -23.50 -15.95
C ARG A 3 -3.26 -23.19 -15.67
N GLU A 4 -4.14 -24.07 -16.12
CA GLU A 4 -5.56 -24.07 -15.78
C GLU A 4 -5.70 -24.14 -14.26
N TRP A 5 -6.15 -23.04 -13.65
CA TRP A 5 -6.69 -23.05 -12.30
C TRP A 5 -8.17 -23.42 -12.41
N SER A 6 -8.48 -24.68 -12.15
CA SER A 6 -9.85 -25.21 -12.14
C SER A 6 -10.55 -24.96 -10.80
N GLY A 7 -10.61 -23.70 -10.36
CA GLY A 7 -11.58 -23.29 -9.34
C GLY A 7 -12.91 -23.02 -10.04
N ALA A 8 -13.93 -23.84 -9.77
CA ALA A 8 -15.28 -23.52 -10.23
C ALA A 8 -15.73 -22.19 -9.61
N ASP A 9 -16.49 -21.38 -10.36
CA ASP A 9 -17.15 -20.18 -9.83
C ASP A 9 -17.88 -20.54 -8.52
N GLY A 10 -17.40 -20.03 -7.38
CA GLY A 10 -18.02 -20.26 -6.07
C GLY A 10 -17.18 -21.01 -5.03
N THR A 11 -15.96 -21.43 -5.33
CA THR A 11 -15.05 -22.05 -4.34
C THR A 11 -13.76 -21.25 -4.13
N TRP A 12 -13.36 -21.03 -2.88
CA TRP A 12 -12.05 -20.50 -2.48
C TRP A 12 -10.91 -21.43 -2.97
N PRO A 13 -9.67 -20.94 -3.13
CA PRO A 13 -8.53 -21.78 -3.51
C PRO A 13 -8.25 -22.95 -2.58
N ASP A 14 -8.73 -22.90 -1.33
CA ASP A 14 -8.63 -23.98 -0.35
C ASP A 14 -9.87 -24.91 -0.32
N GLY A 15 -10.74 -24.81 -1.33
CA GLY A 15 -11.89 -25.68 -1.54
C GLY A 15 -13.15 -25.32 -0.74
N ARG A 16 -13.13 -24.23 0.03
CA ARG A 16 -14.33 -23.74 0.76
C ARG A 16 -15.34 -23.11 -0.19
N GLU A 17 -16.64 -23.22 0.10
CA GLU A 17 -17.66 -22.44 -0.62
C GLU A 17 -17.58 -20.97 -0.24
N ILE A 18 -17.74 -20.08 -1.23
CA ILE A 18 -17.76 -18.63 -1.01
C ILE A 18 -19.12 -18.24 -0.45
N ASP A 19 -19.11 -17.48 0.66
CA ASP A 19 -20.32 -16.88 1.23
C ASP A 19 -21.06 -16.06 0.14
N PRO A 20 -22.36 -16.26 -0.10
CA PRO A 20 -23.12 -15.52 -1.11
C PRO A 20 -23.00 -13.99 -0.99
N LEU A 21 -22.83 -13.45 0.22
CA LEU A 21 -22.63 -12.01 0.43
C LEU A 21 -21.26 -11.56 -0.08
N VAL A 22 -20.22 -12.37 0.12
CA VAL A 22 -18.87 -12.12 -0.42
C VAL A 22 -18.86 -12.27 -1.93
N ALA A 23 -19.55 -13.26 -2.48
CA ALA A 23 -19.71 -13.41 -3.92
C ALA A 23 -20.40 -12.18 -4.56
N SER A 24 -21.45 -11.66 -3.91
CA SER A 24 -22.14 -10.43 -4.33
C SER A 24 -21.21 -9.21 -4.29
N LEU A 25 -20.41 -9.06 -3.23
CA LEU A 25 -19.39 -8.02 -3.13
C LEU A 25 -18.37 -8.10 -4.28
N ARG A 26 -17.80 -9.28 -4.53
CA ARG A 26 -16.82 -9.49 -5.62
C ARG A 26 -17.43 -9.15 -6.98
N ALA A 27 -18.68 -9.53 -7.23
CA ALA A 27 -19.39 -9.17 -8.45
C ALA A 27 -19.59 -7.65 -8.59
N ALA A 28 -19.97 -6.95 -7.52
CA ALA A 28 -20.13 -5.50 -7.53
C ALA A 28 -18.79 -4.78 -7.77
N THR A 29 -17.73 -5.21 -7.08
CA THR A 29 -16.36 -4.71 -7.24
C THR A 29 -15.88 -4.85 -8.68
N ARG A 30 -16.06 -6.03 -9.27
CA ARG A 30 -15.66 -6.32 -10.64
C ARG A 30 -16.45 -5.49 -11.66
N ALA A 31 -17.75 -5.28 -11.42
CA ALA A 31 -18.57 -4.42 -12.27
C ALA A 31 -18.07 -2.96 -12.26
N LEU A 32 -17.72 -2.42 -11.09
CA LEU A 32 -17.11 -1.09 -10.99
C LEU A 32 -15.77 -1.05 -11.72
N ARG A 33 -14.89 -2.03 -11.48
CA ARG A 33 -13.59 -2.14 -12.15
C ARG A 33 -13.75 -2.08 -13.66
N PHE A 34 -14.57 -2.96 -14.24
CA PHE A 34 -14.75 -3.02 -15.69
C PHE A 34 -15.25 -1.71 -16.27
N HIS A 35 -16.14 -1.01 -15.57
CA HIS A 35 -16.59 0.30 -16.02
C HIS A 35 -15.46 1.34 -16.00
N LEU A 36 -14.66 1.41 -14.93
CA LEU A 36 -13.50 2.30 -14.84
C LEU A 36 -12.43 2.01 -15.92
N ASP A 37 -12.24 0.73 -16.26
CA ASP A 37 -11.30 0.28 -17.30
C ASP A 37 -11.69 0.75 -18.71
N THR A 38 -12.96 1.10 -18.94
CA THR A 38 -13.40 1.65 -20.23
C THR A 38 -13.05 3.11 -20.46
N LEU A 39 -12.61 3.87 -19.44
CA LEU A 39 -12.25 5.28 -19.62
C LEU A 39 -10.83 5.40 -20.22
N PRO A 40 -10.65 6.00 -21.41
CA PRO A 40 -9.31 6.30 -21.93
C PRO A 40 -8.56 7.28 -21.01
N ALA A 41 -7.23 7.19 -21.00
CA ALA A 41 -6.38 8.17 -20.31
C ALA A 41 -5.87 9.21 -21.32
N VAL A 42 -5.92 10.49 -20.93
CA VAL A 42 -5.43 11.62 -21.74
C VAL A 42 -4.33 12.32 -20.97
N PHE A 43 -3.20 12.57 -21.63
CA PHE A 43 -2.02 13.20 -21.03
C PHE A 43 -1.54 14.38 -21.87
N HIS A 44 -1.14 15.47 -21.20
CA HIS A 44 -0.61 16.68 -21.81
C HIS A 44 0.85 16.93 -21.36
N PHE A 45 1.81 16.59 -22.22
CA PHE A 45 3.25 16.72 -21.93
C PHE A 45 3.78 18.16 -22.01
N ASP A 46 3.18 18.94 -22.91
CA ASP A 46 3.54 20.35 -23.13
C ASP A 46 2.89 21.31 -22.12
N GLY A 47 2.02 20.79 -21.25
CA GLY A 47 1.34 21.55 -20.19
C GLY A 47 2.20 21.72 -18.93
N PRO A 48 1.69 22.44 -17.91
CA PRO A 48 2.33 22.54 -16.61
C PRO A 48 2.55 21.16 -15.95
N GLY A 49 3.64 20.98 -15.22
CA GLY A 49 3.95 19.69 -14.58
C GLY A 49 2.90 19.23 -13.56
N ASP A 50 2.24 20.16 -12.86
CA ASP A 50 1.12 19.84 -11.96
C ASP A 50 -0.10 19.30 -12.70
N GLN A 51 -0.30 19.71 -13.96
CA GLN A 51 -1.35 19.17 -14.82
C GLN A 51 -1.06 17.70 -15.15
N PHE A 52 0.15 17.38 -15.60
CA PHE A 52 0.55 15.99 -15.90
C PHE A 52 0.42 15.07 -14.67
N LEU A 53 0.86 15.53 -13.50
CA LEU A 53 0.73 14.79 -12.24
C LEU A 53 -0.74 14.53 -11.89
N ALA A 54 -1.62 15.51 -12.15
CA ALA A 54 -3.05 15.36 -11.93
C ALA A 54 -3.70 14.36 -12.90
N GLU A 55 -3.33 14.42 -14.18
CA GLU A 55 -3.79 13.50 -15.23
C GLU A 55 -3.36 12.05 -14.96
N SER A 56 -2.21 11.86 -14.30
CA SER A 56 -1.67 10.55 -13.94
C SER A 56 -2.37 9.91 -12.74
N ALA A 57 -3.05 10.69 -11.90
CA ALA A 57 -3.56 10.20 -10.63
C ALA A 57 -4.74 9.21 -10.78
N PHE A 58 -5.71 9.49 -11.65
CA PHE A 58 -6.82 8.56 -11.85
C PHE A 58 -6.40 7.26 -12.54
N PRO A 59 -5.62 7.26 -13.64
CA PRO A 59 -5.08 6.03 -14.22
C PRO A 59 -4.38 5.15 -13.17
N TYR A 60 -3.59 5.77 -12.27
CA TYR A 60 -2.92 5.06 -11.19
C TYR A 60 -3.89 4.52 -10.11
N ALA A 61 -4.92 5.27 -9.74
CA ALA A 61 -5.97 4.81 -8.82
C ALA A 61 -6.80 3.66 -9.41
N ARG A 62 -7.24 3.80 -10.67
CA ARG A 62 -7.92 2.74 -11.41
C ARG A 62 -7.09 1.45 -11.40
N TRP A 63 -5.80 1.56 -11.69
CA TRP A 63 -4.92 0.41 -11.74
C TRP A 63 -4.80 -0.29 -10.38
N ARG A 64 -4.53 0.45 -9.29
CA ARG A 64 -4.48 -0.12 -7.93
C ARG A 64 -5.79 -0.80 -7.55
N TYR A 65 -6.94 -0.24 -7.95
CA TYR A 65 -8.25 -0.85 -7.73
C TYR A 65 -8.40 -2.17 -8.51
N GLY A 66 -8.00 -2.20 -9.78
CA GLY A 66 -7.98 -3.42 -10.59
C GLY A 66 -7.04 -4.50 -10.05
N CYS A 67 -5.89 -4.11 -9.51
CA CYS A 67 -4.96 -5.02 -8.83
C CYS A 67 -5.58 -5.62 -7.55
N ALA A 68 -6.24 -4.80 -6.74
CA ALA A 68 -6.95 -5.27 -5.54
C ALA A 68 -8.04 -6.31 -5.87
N ASP A 69 -8.88 -6.05 -6.87
CA ASP A 69 -9.88 -7.02 -7.36
C ASP A 69 -9.24 -8.31 -7.90
N SER A 70 -8.13 -8.18 -8.64
CA SER A 70 -7.42 -9.33 -9.21
C SER A 70 -6.82 -10.23 -8.13
N LEU A 71 -6.23 -9.66 -7.08
CA LEU A 71 -5.65 -10.39 -5.95
C LEU A 71 -6.72 -11.18 -5.16
N LEU A 72 -7.88 -10.57 -4.93
CA LEU A 72 -9.02 -11.26 -4.31
C LEU A 72 -9.54 -12.38 -5.21
N GLY A 73 -9.57 -12.16 -6.52
CA GLY A 73 -9.95 -13.16 -7.51
C GLY A 73 -9.00 -14.36 -7.56
N SER A 74 -7.69 -14.14 -7.40
CA SER A 74 -6.68 -15.20 -7.35
C SER A 74 -6.50 -15.82 -5.97
N GLY A 75 -7.10 -15.23 -4.93
CA GLY A 75 -7.04 -15.69 -3.55
C GLY A 75 -5.63 -15.63 -2.96
N MET A 76 -4.88 -14.58 -3.31
CA MET A 76 -3.52 -14.32 -2.82
C MET A 76 -3.31 -12.85 -2.48
N GLY A 77 -2.24 -12.55 -1.74
CA GLY A 77 -1.85 -11.17 -1.46
C GLY A 77 -2.85 -10.40 -0.58
N GLY A 78 -3.60 -11.09 0.28
CA GLY A 78 -4.65 -10.44 1.08
C GLY A 78 -4.17 -9.24 1.89
N THR A 79 -2.99 -9.32 2.51
CA THR A 79 -2.38 -8.18 3.22
C THR A 79 -2.03 -7.02 2.29
N VAL A 80 -1.61 -7.31 1.06
CA VAL A 80 -1.30 -6.31 0.01
C VAL A 80 -2.56 -5.55 -0.42
N VAL A 81 -3.71 -6.23 -0.51
CA VAL A 81 -5.01 -5.59 -0.77
C VAL A 81 -5.32 -4.52 0.27
N GLY A 82 -5.00 -4.75 1.55
CA GLY A 82 -5.14 -3.74 2.60
C GLY A 82 -4.29 -2.50 2.37
N ALA A 83 -3.07 -2.67 1.87
CA ALA A 83 -2.17 -1.55 1.57
C ALA A 83 -2.64 -0.76 0.34
N LEU A 84 -3.08 -1.45 -0.71
CA LEU A 84 -3.70 -0.83 -1.90
C LEU A 84 -4.96 -0.04 -1.54
N ALA A 85 -5.85 -0.62 -0.73
CA ALA A 85 -7.07 0.05 -0.28
C ALA A 85 -6.78 1.30 0.57
N ARG A 86 -5.75 1.24 1.43
CA ARG A 86 -5.29 2.42 2.19
C ARG A 86 -4.76 3.52 1.29
N SER A 87 -3.98 3.15 0.29
CA SER A 87 -3.42 4.09 -0.67
C SER A 87 -4.53 4.80 -1.47
N LEU A 88 -5.49 4.03 -2.00
CA LEU A 88 -6.66 4.58 -2.72
C LEU A 88 -7.52 5.51 -1.86
N PHE A 89 -7.63 5.21 -0.57
CA PHE A 89 -8.31 6.09 0.37
C PHE A 89 -7.64 7.45 0.50
N ASP A 90 -6.32 7.43 0.74
CA ASP A 90 -5.53 8.64 0.95
C ASP A 90 -5.52 9.52 -0.32
N ASP A 91 -5.45 8.90 -1.50
CA ASP A 91 -5.65 9.58 -2.78
C ASP A 91 -7.03 10.23 -2.89
N GLY A 92 -8.09 9.51 -2.52
CA GLY A 92 -9.44 10.07 -2.52
C GLY A 92 -9.54 11.33 -1.66
N LEU A 93 -8.97 11.30 -0.46
CA LEU A 93 -8.94 12.48 0.42
C LEU A 93 -8.14 13.64 -0.18
N LEU A 94 -6.99 13.35 -0.78
CA LEU A 94 -6.14 14.35 -1.44
C LEU A 94 -6.89 15.01 -2.60
N TRP A 95 -7.48 14.23 -3.49
CA TRP A 95 -8.16 14.74 -4.67
C TRP A 95 -9.45 15.47 -4.34
N GLN A 96 -10.13 15.06 -3.29
CA GLN A 96 -11.23 15.84 -2.73
C GLN A 96 -10.74 17.22 -2.24
N TRP A 97 -9.62 17.26 -1.51
CA TRP A 97 -9.03 18.52 -1.06
C TRP A 97 -8.59 19.40 -2.23
N ILE A 98 -7.95 18.85 -3.27
CA ILE A 98 -7.55 19.63 -4.45
C ILE A 98 -8.79 20.20 -5.15
N ALA A 99 -9.83 19.40 -5.37
CA ALA A 99 -11.04 19.79 -6.10
C ALA A 99 -11.81 20.96 -5.47
N GLU A 100 -11.71 21.17 -4.16
CA GLU A 100 -12.35 22.32 -3.48
C GLU A 100 -11.77 23.68 -3.92
N SER A 101 -10.52 23.73 -4.40
CA SER A 101 -9.95 24.92 -5.06
C SER A 101 -8.82 24.49 -5.99
N SER A 102 -9.18 23.92 -7.13
CA SER A 102 -8.22 23.32 -8.07
C SER A 102 -7.13 24.29 -8.50
N ALA A 103 -7.48 25.54 -8.82
CA ALA A 103 -6.51 26.54 -9.28
C ALA A 103 -5.46 26.89 -8.21
N ASP A 104 -5.84 26.92 -6.93
CA ASP A 104 -4.92 27.27 -5.84
C ASP A 104 -4.16 26.06 -5.30
N ARG A 105 -4.80 24.87 -5.32
CA ARG A 105 -4.31 23.67 -4.63
C ARG A 105 -3.59 22.69 -5.55
N ARG A 106 -3.91 22.64 -6.85
CA ARG A 106 -3.23 21.76 -7.81
C ARG A 106 -1.72 22.07 -7.94
N PRO A 107 -1.27 23.35 -7.98
CA PRO A 107 0.16 23.65 -7.97
C PRO A 107 0.92 23.04 -6.79
N ALA A 108 0.23 22.74 -5.68
CA ALA A 108 0.85 22.13 -4.51
C ALA A 108 1.48 20.75 -4.77
N LEU A 109 1.08 20.07 -5.85
CA LEU A 109 1.71 18.84 -6.33
C LEU A 109 3.21 19.06 -6.59
N LEU A 110 3.59 20.18 -7.21
CA LEU A 110 5.00 20.51 -7.50
C LEU A 110 5.78 20.83 -6.23
N GLY A 111 5.16 21.54 -5.28
CA GLY A 111 5.79 21.83 -3.99
C GLY A 111 6.01 20.57 -3.16
N SER A 112 5.02 19.65 -3.11
CA SER A 112 5.19 18.35 -2.45
C SER A 112 6.28 17.51 -3.10
N MET A 113 6.35 17.46 -4.43
CA MET A 113 7.42 16.77 -5.15
C MET A 113 8.81 17.26 -4.71
N LEU A 114 9.00 18.58 -4.62
CA LEU A 114 10.27 19.15 -4.16
C LEU A 114 10.58 18.84 -2.70
N GLU A 115 9.58 18.86 -1.82
CA GLU A 115 9.77 18.43 -0.43
C GLU A 115 10.09 16.93 -0.31
N GLU A 116 9.55 16.09 -1.19
CA GLU A 116 9.85 14.66 -1.23
C GLU A 116 11.29 14.42 -1.64
N ARG A 117 11.77 15.14 -2.67
CA ARG A 117 13.18 15.09 -3.08
C ARG A 117 14.11 15.55 -1.98
N ASP A 118 13.79 16.68 -1.34
CA ASP A 118 14.58 17.18 -0.21
C ASP A 118 14.61 16.19 0.96
N ARG A 119 13.48 15.53 1.27
CA ARG A 119 13.44 14.46 2.26
C ARG A 119 14.34 13.29 1.84
N ILE A 120 14.27 12.82 0.60
CA ILE A 120 15.11 11.72 0.09
C ILE A 120 16.60 12.10 0.20
N CYS A 121 16.99 13.32 -0.20
CA CYS A 121 18.35 13.82 0.00
C CYS A 121 18.76 13.83 1.48
N GLY A 122 17.84 14.24 2.37
CA GLY A 122 18.05 14.18 3.81
C GLY A 122 18.27 12.76 4.33
N PHE A 123 17.46 11.80 3.88
CA PHE A 123 17.59 10.38 4.23
C PHE A 123 18.91 9.78 3.72
N LEU A 124 19.31 10.07 2.48
CA LEU A 124 20.60 9.65 1.93
C LEU A 124 21.76 10.16 2.80
N ALA A 125 21.73 11.43 3.20
CA ALA A 125 22.75 12.03 4.03
C ALA A 125 22.74 11.50 5.48
N GLU A 126 21.57 11.33 6.09
CA GLU A 126 21.42 10.81 7.46
C GLU A 126 21.91 9.36 7.60
N HIS A 127 21.76 8.57 6.53
CA HIS A 127 22.14 7.16 6.51
C HIS A 127 23.47 6.88 5.78
N GLU A 128 24.19 7.93 5.39
CA GLU A 128 25.49 7.83 4.71
C GLU A 128 25.47 7.01 3.41
N VAL A 129 24.35 7.02 2.69
CA VAL A 129 24.13 6.23 1.45
C VAL A 129 24.40 7.10 0.23
N SER A 130 25.19 6.56 -0.71
CA SER A 130 25.38 7.20 -2.01
C SER A 130 24.30 6.79 -3.02
N CYS A 131 23.88 7.70 -3.90
CA CYS A 131 22.94 7.40 -4.98
C CYS A 131 23.36 8.10 -6.28
N PRO A 132 24.30 7.52 -7.05
CA PRO A 132 24.83 8.14 -8.27
C PRO A 132 23.77 8.44 -9.35
N ASN A 133 22.66 7.71 -9.39
CA ASN A 133 21.58 7.90 -10.35
C ASN A 133 20.41 8.75 -9.81
N LEU A 134 20.63 9.57 -8.76
CA LEU A 134 19.56 10.33 -8.08
C LEU A 134 18.66 11.13 -9.04
N ALA A 135 19.21 11.63 -10.15
CA ALA A 135 18.43 12.31 -11.19
C ALA A 135 17.31 11.44 -11.78
N ARG A 136 17.53 10.13 -11.98
CA ARG A 136 16.51 9.16 -12.43
C ARG A 136 15.44 8.92 -11.36
N TRP A 137 15.84 8.86 -10.09
CA TRP A 137 14.89 8.76 -8.96
C TRP A 137 14.01 9.99 -8.82
N PHE A 138 14.50 11.16 -9.22
CA PHE A 138 13.76 12.40 -9.12
C PHE A 138 12.91 12.67 -10.36
N VAL A 139 13.44 12.38 -11.55
CA VAL A 139 12.80 12.63 -12.83
C VAL A 139 12.92 11.38 -13.71
N PRO A 140 12.09 10.35 -13.48
CA PRO A 140 12.13 9.10 -14.27
C PRO A 140 11.54 9.25 -15.68
N LEU A 141 10.76 10.31 -15.92
CA LEU A 141 10.15 10.65 -17.21
C LEU A 141 10.82 11.88 -17.81
N ASP A 142 11.26 11.78 -19.06
CA ASP A 142 11.69 12.93 -19.84
C ASP A 142 10.51 13.55 -20.61
N GLY A 143 10.70 14.75 -21.16
CA GLY A 143 9.72 15.41 -22.02
C GLY A 143 8.53 16.08 -21.33
N VAL A 144 8.27 15.82 -20.05
CA VAL A 144 7.23 16.55 -19.27
C VAL A 144 7.80 17.85 -18.71
N THR A 145 7.14 18.97 -18.99
CA THR A 145 7.58 20.28 -18.51
C THR A 145 7.49 20.37 -16.97
N ASP A 146 8.47 21.04 -16.36
CA ASP A 146 8.51 21.39 -14.93
C ASP A 146 8.64 20.22 -13.92
N LEU A 147 8.80 18.97 -14.37
CA LEU A 147 9.17 17.88 -13.47
C LEU A 147 10.58 18.04 -12.90
N THR A 148 11.47 18.83 -13.53
CA THR A 148 12.79 19.12 -12.96
C THR A 148 12.72 19.91 -11.64
N GLY A 149 11.60 20.61 -11.38
CA GLY A 149 11.40 21.44 -10.20
C GLY A 149 12.22 22.74 -10.20
N SER A 150 12.89 23.04 -11.30
CA SER A 150 13.82 24.18 -11.42
C SER A 150 13.14 25.49 -11.83
N THR A 151 11.83 25.50 -12.11
CA THR A 151 11.13 26.72 -12.50
C THR A 151 10.71 27.55 -11.28
N LEU A 152 10.45 28.84 -11.50
CA LEU A 152 9.91 29.72 -10.46
C LEU A 152 8.53 29.26 -9.95
N ALA A 153 7.72 28.65 -10.83
CA ALA A 153 6.41 28.11 -10.47
C ALA A 153 6.55 26.98 -9.44
N ALA A 154 7.39 25.97 -9.72
CA ALA A 154 7.65 24.88 -8.78
C ALA A 154 8.30 25.36 -7.47
N LEU A 155 9.25 26.30 -7.53
CA LEU A 155 9.92 26.85 -6.35
C LEU A 155 8.99 27.69 -5.45
N SER A 156 7.94 28.28 -6.02
CA SER A 156 6.95 29.07 -5.29
C SER A 156 5.70 28.28 -4.88
N ALA A 157 5.50 27.10 -5.45
CA ALA A 157 4.34 26.24 -5.20
C ALA A 157 4.24 25.85 -3.70
N PRO A 158 3.03 25.88 -3.11
CA PRO A 158 2.83 25.43 -1.73
C PRO A 158 3.00 23.92 -1.61
N SER A 159 3.03 23.39 -0.39
CA SER A 159 3.14 21.95 -0.14
C SER A 159 1.77 21.34 0.13
N LEU A 160 1.62 20.06 -0.21
CA LEU A 160 0.42 19.31 0.15
C LEU A 160 0.32 19.10 1.68
N PRO A 161 -0.92 19.08 2.22
CA PRO A 161 -1.15 18.62 3.58
C PRO A 161 -0.68 17.17 3.73
N ALA A 162 -0.28 16.78 4.95
CA ALA A 162 0.07 15.38 5.20
C ALA A 162 -1.17 14.48 5.13
N ALA A 163 -1.01 13.21 4.75
CA ALA A 163 -2.11 12.25 4.71
C ALA A 163 -2.86 12.14 6.06
N THR A 164 -2.15 12.26 7.19
CA THR A 164 -2.77 12.29 8.52
C THR A 164 -3.60 13.55 8.76
N GLU A 165 -3.19 14.70 8.22
CA GLU A 165 -3.94 15.95 8.32
C GLU A 165 -5.22 15.90 7.48
N LEU A 166 -5.13 15.39 6.25
CA LEU A 166 -6.30 15.12 5.41
C LEU A 166 -7.26 14.16 6.07
N LEU A 167 -6.74 13.10 6.69
CA LEU A 167 -7.54 12.16 7.45
C LEU A 167 -8.20 12.82 8.66
N ASP A 168 -7.47 13.62 9.44
CA ASP A 168 -8.03 14.33 10.60
C ASP A 168 -9.12 15.31 10.16
N LEU A 169 -8.94 16.02 9.04
CA LEU A 169 -9.97 16.89 8.43
C LEU A 169 -11.21 16.10 8.02
N PHE A 170 -11.00 14.96 7.37
CA PHE A 170 -12.08 14.06 6.99
C PHE A 170 -12.86 13.56 8.22
N LEU A 171 -12.16 13.06 9.24
CA LEU A 171 -12.76 12.57 10.49
C LEU A 171 -13.42 13.68 11.32
N ALA A 172 -12.95 14.93 11.22
CA ALA A 172 -13.56 16.08 11.87
C ALA A 172 -14.84 16.53 11.18
N SER A 173 -15.03 16.22 9.89
CA SER A 173 -16.20 16.65 9.13
C SER A 173 -17.48 15.90 9.52
N SER A 174 -18.61 16.63 9.53
CA SER A 174 -19.93 16.06 9.77
C SER A 174 -20.34 15.17 8.59
N PRO A 175 -20.99 14.02 8.84
CA PRO A 175 -21.58 13.24 7.76
C PRO A 175 -22.75 13.99 7.16
N GLU A 176 -22.52 14.70 6.05
CA GLU A 176 -23.59 15.22 5.22
C GLU A 176 -24.19 14.05 4.45
N ARG A 177 -25.31 13.52 4.96
CA ARG A 177 -26.11 12.54 4.23
C ARG A 177 -26.80 13.30 3.11
N SER A 178 -26.22 13.26 1.90
CA SER A 178 -26.89 13.83 0.73
C SER A 178 -28.20 13.07 0.51
N ALA A 179 -29.30 13.81 0.32
CA ALA A 179 -30.56 13.20 -0.03
C ALA A 179 -30.38 12.47 -1.37
N SER A 180 -30.73 11.18 -1.40
CA SER A 180 -30.67 10.27 -2.55
C SER A 180 -31.45 10.74 -3.80
N SER A 181 -31.96 11.97 -3.85
CA SER A 181 -32.79 12.46 -4.94
C SER A 181 -31.96 13.19 -6.00
N ALA A 182 -31.76 12.49 -7.12
CA ALA A 182 -31.32 12.96 -8.43
C ALA A 182 -29.81 13.02 -8.71
N LEU A 183 -29.19 11.83 -8.87
CA LEU A 183 -27.96 11.61 -9.65
C LEU A 183 -28.15 11.84 -11.17
N ILE A 184 -29.28 12.38 -11.59
CA ILE A 184 -29.60 12.68 -12.99
C ILE A 184 -29.54 14.22 -13.14
N GLY A 185 -28.33 14.74 -13.40
CA GLY A 185 -28.12 16.16 -13.76
C GLY A 185 -27.30 17.02 -12.80
N GLY A 186 -26.70 16.46 -11.74
CA GLY A 186 -25.75 17.19 -10.88
C GLY A 186 -24.37 17.35 -11.53
N GLY A 187 -23.68 18.46 -11.24
CA GLY A 187 -22.30 18.69 -11.71
C GLY A 187 -21.28 17.79 -10.99
N VAL A 188 -20.02 17.77 -11.45
CA VAL A 188 -18.93 16.99 -10.82
C VAL A 188 -18.81 17.27 -9.31
N GLU A 189 -19.01 18.52 -8.89
CA GLU A 189 -19.01 18.90 -7.48
C GLU A 189 -20.11 18.22 -6.65
N ASP A 190 -21.30 18.05 -7.21
CA ASP A 190 -22.41 17.38 -6.53
C ASP A 190 -22.15 15.88 -6.41
N LEU A 191 -21.59 15.28 -7.46
CA LEU A 191 -21.16 13.88 -7.46
C LEU A 191 -20.03 13.66 -6.45
N LEU A 192 -19.07 14.59 -6.35
CA LEU A 192 -17.98 14.52 -5.38
C LEU A 192 -18.51 14.58 -3.94
N LYS A 193 -19.47 15.48 -3.65
CA LYS A 193 -20.15 15.54 -2.34
C LYS A 193 -20.92 14.25 -2.04
N ALA A 194 -21.63 13.68 -3.02
CA ALA A 194 -22.34 12.42 -2.86
C ALA A 194 -21.39 11.23 -2.60
N ALA A 195 -20.28 11.15 -3.34
CA ALA A 195 -19.25 10.11 -3.17
C ALA A 195 -18.60 10.22 -1.79
N ARG A 196 -18.31 11.44 -1.33
CA ARG A 196 -17.88 11.72 0.04
C ARG A 196 -18.92 11.24 1.07
N GLY A 197 -20.20 11.38 0.78
CA GLY A 197 -21.28 10.83 1.62
C GLY A 197 -21.17 9.30 1.81
N MET A 198 -20.71 8.56 0.80
CA MET A 198 -20.46 7.11 0.88
C MET A 198 -19.23 6.78 1.74
N LEU A 199 -18.28 7.71 1.84
CA LEU A 199 -17.19 7.67 2.81
C LEU A 199 -17.65 8.05 4.23
N ALA A 200 -18.64 8.93 4.39
CA ALA A 200 -19.04 9.48 5.68
C ALA A 200 -19.81 8.51 6.62
N MET A 201 -19.88 7.23 6.29
CA MET A 201 -20.49 6.18 7.11
C MET A 201 -19.52 5.72 8.23
N SER A 202 -20.06 5.27 9.37
CA SER A 202 -19.27 4.71 10.50
C SER A 202 -18.32 3.59 10.07
N GLY A 203 -18.68 2.87 8.98
CA GLY A 203 -17.84 1.87 8.33
C GLY A 203 -16.44 2.37 7.98
N LEU A 204 -16.30 3.59 7.47
CA LEU A 204 -15.02 4.11 7.00
C LEU A 204 -14.15 4.75 8.09
N ARG A 205 -14.74 5.49 9.04
CA ARG A 205 -13.98 5.98 10.23
C ARG A 205 -13.32 4.82 10.96
N GLY A 206 -13.99 3.68 10.94
CA GLY A 206 -13.49 2.39 11.32
C GLY A 206 -12.45 1.79 10.39
N ALA A 207 -12.75 1.73 9.09
CA ALA A 207 -11.89 1.15 8.06
C ALA A 207 -10.50 1.77 8.02
N VAL A 208 -10.41 3.10 8.10
CA VAL A 208 -9.15 3.86 8.18
C VAL A 208 -8.21 3.29 9.24
N MET A 209 -8.74 2.87 10.39
CA MET A 209 -7.93 2.37 11.50
C MET A 209 -7.49 0.94 11.30
N VAL A 210 -8.33 0.11 10.69
CA VAL A 210 -7.95 -1.25 10.30
C VAL A 210 -6.88 -1.16 9.21
N LEU A 211 -7.08 -0.31 8.20
CA LEU A 211 -6.12 -0.04 7.13
C LEU A 211 -4.78 0.48 7.68
N GLY A 212 -4.80 1.32 8.73
CA GLY A 212 -3.60 1.84 9.39
C GLY A 212 -2.71 0.79 10.07
N HIS A 213 -3.13 -0.46 10.15
CA HIS A 213 -2.25 -1.56 10.51
C HIS A 213 -2.31 -2.75 9.55
N ALA A 214 -3.42 -2.98 8.85
CA ALA A 214 -3.57 -4.09 7.93
C ALA A 214 -2.94 -3.83 6.55
N GLY A 215 -2.66 -2.58 6.22
CA GLY A 215 -1.87 -2.20 5.04
C GLY A 215 -0.36 -2.12 5.26
N HIS A 216 0.16 -2.76 6.32
CA HIS A 216 1.57 -2.73 6.71
C HIS A 216 2.07 -4.15 6.99
N GLY A 217 3.37 -4.38 6.82
CA GLY A 217 4.02 -5.65 7.15
C GLY A 217 4.13 -5.83 8.66
N ASN A 218 3.05 -6.25 9.32
CA ASN A 218 3.02 -6.45 10.77
C ASN A 218 2.03 -7.55 11.19
N LEU A 219 2.09 -7.91 12.47
CA LEU A 219 1.24 -8.95 13.05
C LEU A 219 -0.26 -8.74 12.80
N LEU A 220 -0.81 -7.54 13.00
CA LEU A 220 -2.24 -7.29 12.78
C LEU A 220 -2.62 -7.39 11.30
N GLY A 221 -1.72 -7.00 10.40
CA GLY A 221 -1.91 -7.22 8.96
C GLY A 221 -1.96 -8.70 8.63
N LEU A 222 -0.98 -9.49 9.09
CA LEU A 222 -0.99 -10.94 8.87
C LEU A 222 -2.20 -11.65 9.49
N GLN A 223 -2.69 -11.18 10.63
CA GLN A 223 -3.90 -11.73 11.26
C GLN A 223 -5.17 -11.51 10.42
N SER A 224 -5.19 -10.50 9.53
CA SER A 224 -6.33 -10.24 8.65
C SER A 224 -6.53 -11.28 7.55
N THR A 225 -5.52 -12.11 7.27
CA THR A 225 -5.57 -13.16 6.25
C THR A 225 -5.79 -14.55 6.84
N MET A 226 -6.03 -14.70 8.14
CA MET A 226 -6.28 -16.03 8.70
C MET A 226 -7.64 -16.58 8.26
N ALA A 227 -7.65 -17.79 7.72
CA ALA A 227 -8.86 -18.49 7.33
C ALA A 227 -9.73 -18.84 8.54
N THR A 228 -11.01 -19.14 8.30
CA THR A 228 -11.99 -19.54 9.34
C THR A 228 -11.55 -20.77 10.13
N GLY A 229 -10.71 -21.64 9.55
CA GLY A 229 -10.13 -22.81 10.24
C GLY A 229 -8.92 -22.50 11.12
N GLY A 230 -8.44 -21.24 11.16
CA GLY A 230 -7.24 -20.84 11.90
C GLY A 230 -5.92 -21.01 11.15
N ALA A 231 -5.95 -21.57 9.93
CA ALA A 231 -4.78 -21.61 9.06
C ALA A 231 -4.44 -20.19 8.55
N PRO A 232 -3.15 -19.81 8.46
CA PRO A 232 -2.75 -18.62 7.72
C PRO A 232 -3.23 -18.76 6.28
N GLY A 233 -4.05 -17.82 5.83
CA GLY A 233 -4.53 -17.79 4.45
C GLY A 233 -3.68 -16.86 3.59
N HIS A 234 -3.70 -17.15 2.30
CA HIS A 234 -3.19 -16.27 1.25
C HIS A 234 -4.17 -15.12 0.95
N ASP A 235 -5.46 -15.32 1.22
CA ASP A 235 -6.55 -14.37 0.98
C ASP A 235 -7.06 -13.74 2.28
N LEU A 236 -7.83 -12.66 2.18
CA LEU A 236 -8.43 -11.95 3.29
C LEU A 236 -9.63 -12.70 3.89
N ARG A 237 -9.86 -12.43 5.17
CA ARG A 237 -11.17 -12.72 5.77
C ARG A 237 -12.24 -11.85 5.11
N ALA A 238 -13.44 -12.41 4.96
CA ALA A 238 -14.59 -11.74 4.36
C ALA A 238 -14.86 -10.34 4.93
N ASP A 239 -14.71 -10.16 6.25
CA ASP A 239 -14.95 -8.87 6.91
C ASP A 239 -13.90 -7.81 6.55
N HIS A 240 -12.64 -8.20 6.38
CA HIS A 240 -11.56 -7.32 5.93
C HIS A 240 -11.63 -7.07 4.42
N GLU A 241 -11.93 -8.09 3.62
CA GLU A 241 -12.17 -7.94 2.18
C GLU A 241 -13.26 -6.90 1.92
N ALA A 242 -14.41 -7.03 2.58
CA ALA A 242 -15.51 -6.09 2.47
C ALA A 242 -15.12 -4.68 2.89
N LEU A 243 -14.42 -4.55 4.02
CA LEU A 243 -13.95 -3.27 4.50
C LEU A 243 -13.00 -2.60 3.50
N PHE A 244 -12.03 -3.35 2.97
CA PHE A 244 -11.01 -2.81 2.08
C PHE A 244 -11.58 -2.44 0.72
N MET A 245 -12.45 -3.28 0.15
CA MET A 245 -13.06 -2.99 -1.16
C MET A 245 -14.09 -1.88 -1.10
N HIS A 246 -14.80 -1.69 0.02
CA HIS A 246 -15.59 -0.48 0.25
C HIS A 246 -14.70 0.76 0.13
N VAL A 247 -13.63 0.82 0.91
CA VAL A 247 -12.74 1.99 0.92
C VAL A 247 -12.08 2.21 -0.44
N ALA A 248 -11.58 1.15 -1.06
CA ALA A 248 -10.89 1.20 -2.34
C ALA A 248 -11.81 1.72 -3.46
N ALA A 249 -13.06 1.24 -3.52
CA ALA A 249 -14.04 1.63 -4.53
C ALA A 249 -14.39 3.12 -4.45
N VAL A 250 -14.64 3.60 -3.23
CA VAL A 250 -14.98 5.01 -3.02
C VAL A 250 -13.74 5.88 -3.20
N GLY A 251 -12.57 5.46 -2.74
CA GLY A 251 -11.29 6.13 -2.97
C GLY A 251 -11.03 6.37 -4.47
N ALA A 252 -11.10 5.31 -5.29
CA ALA A 252 -10.95 5.40 -6.74
C ALA A 252 -11.99 6.32 -7.40
N THR A 253 -13.24 6.27 -6.92
CA THR A 253 -14.34 7.14 -7.41
C THR A 253 -14.08 8.61 -7.09
N VAL A 254 -13.69 8.91 -5.85
CA VAL A 254 -13.40 10.28 -5.41
C VAL A 254 -12.16 10.82 -6.12
N THR A 255 -11.14 9.99 -6.36
CA THR A 255 -9.98 10.36 -7.18
C THR A 255 -10.42 10.73 -8.60
N LEU A 256 -11.24 9.91 -9.27
CA LEU A 256 -11.77 10.23 -10.60
C LEU A 256 -12.48 11.59 -10.62
N LEU A 257 -13.43 11.78 -9.71
CA LEU A 257 -14.23 13.00 -9.63
C LEU A 257 -13.37 14.23 -9.30
N GLY A 258 -12.40 14.08 -8.40
CA GLY A 258 -11.48 15.15 -8.03
C GLY A 258 -10.54 15.54 -9.17
N VAL A 259 -10.00 14.56 -9.92
CA VAL A 259 -9.22 14.83 -11.13
C VAL A 259 -10.08 15.51 -12.20
N CYS A 260 -11.32 15.07 -12.42
CA CYS A 260 -12.25 15.72 -13.36
C CYS A 260 -12.51 17.19 -12.99
N ALA A 261 -12.59 17.51 -11.70
CA ALA A 261 -12.75 18.89 -11.23
C ALA A 261 -11.45 19.71 -11.31
N ALA A 262 -10.28 19.05 -11.25
CA ALA A 262 -8.98 19.71 -11.23
C ALA A 262 -8.38 19.96 -12.63
N VAL A 263 -8.70 19.08 -13.58
CA VAL A 263 -8.20 19.11 -14.96
C VAL A 263 -9.32 18.66 -15.90
N PRO A 264 -10.41 19.44 -16.06
CA PRO A 264 -11.53 19.04 -16.92
C PRO A 264 -11.12 18.76 -18.38
N GLU A 265 -10.04 19.39 -18.85
CA GLU A 265 -9.45 19.19 -20.18
C GLU A 265 -8.85 17.79 -20.40
N CYS A 266 -8.61 17.00 -19.35
CA CYS A 266 -8.16 15.61 -19.49
C CYS A 266 -9.32 14.63 -19.77
N TRP A 267 -10.56 15.11 -19.79
CA TRP A 267 -11.69 14.25 -20.10
C TRP A 267 -11.67 13.79 -21.57
N PRO A 268 -11.75 12.47 -21.86
CA PRO A 268 -11.77 11.97 -23.23
C PRO A 268 -12.98 12.50 -24.01
N PRO A 269 -12.79 13.20 -25.14
CA PRO A 269 -13.89 13.82 -25.89
C PRO A 269 -14.91 12.82 -26.45
N GLU A 270 -14.52 11.57 -26.65
CA GLU A 270 -15.35 10.48 -27.14
C GLU A 270 -16.26 9.84 -26.08
N VAL A 271 -16.07 10.15 -24.79
CA VAL A 271 -16.86 9.60 -23.68
C VAL A 271 -17.83 10.66 -23.15
N GLU A 272 -19.12 10.34 -23.11
CA GLU A 272 -20.12 11.22 -22.52
C GLU A 272 -19.96 11.29 -20.98
N GLN A 273 -19.55 12.46 -20.48
CA GLN A 273 -19.07 12.61 -19.10
C GLN A 273 -20.14 12.33 -18.05
N ALA A 274 -21.33 12.90 -18.19
CA ALA A 274 -22.35 12.82 -17.15
C ALA A 274 -22.89 11.39 -17.00
N GLY A 275 -23.13 10.68 -18.11
CA GLY A 275 -23.55 9.28 -18.10
C GLY A 275 -22.46 8.33 -17.61
N PHE A 276 -21.19 8.58 -17.95
CA PHE A 276 -20.07 7.79 -17.42
C PHE A 276 -19.97 7.95 -15.89
N LEU A 277 -19.90 9.19 -15.40
CA LEU A 277 -19.77 9.47 -13.97
C LEU A 277 -21.03 9.04 -13.18
N GLY A 278 -22.22 9.20 -13.74
CA GLY A 278 -23.46 8.69 -13.14
C GLY A 278 -23.45 7.16 -12.99
N THR A 279 -22.90 6.45 -13.98
CA THR A 279 -22.73 4.98 -13.90
C THR A 279 -21.68 4.58 -12.86
N VAL A 280 -20.55 5.30 -12.78
CA VAL A 280 -19.55 5.10 -11.72
C VAL A 280 -20.21 5.21 -10.35
N MET A 281 -20.95 6.29 -10.10
CA MET A 281 -21.59 6.52 -8.80
C MET A 281 -22.54 5.38 -8.40
N ARG A 282 -23.41 4.96 -9.32
CA ARG A 282 -24.31 3.81 -9.10
C ARG A 282 -23.56 2.51 -8.81
N LEU A 283 -22.48 2.24 -9.53
CA LEU A 283 -21.68 1.03 -9.32
C LEU A 283 -20.94 1.08 -7.98
N THR A 284 -20.43 2.24 -7.58
CA THR A 284 -19.81 2.46 -6.28
C THR A 284 -20.80 2.27 -5.14
N GLU A 285 -22.04 2.76 -5.27
CA GLU A 285 -23.12 2.51 -4.31
C GLU A 285 -23.42 1.01 -4.15
N ASN A 286 -23.40 0.24 -5.25
CA ASN A 286 -23.57 -1.21 -5.20
C ASN A 286 -22.45 -1.89 -4.40
N VAL A 287 -21.18 -1.48 -4.59
CA VAL A 287 -20.05 -2.00 -3.80
C VAL A 287 -20.24 -1.68 -2.33
N VAL A 288 -20.58 -0.42 -2.01
CA VAL A 288 -20.82 0.05 -0.64
C VAL A 288 -21.93 -0.75 0.04
N ALA A 289 -23.05 -0.99 -0.66
CA ALA A 289 -24.17 -1.76 -0.15
C ALA A 289 -23.79 -3.23 0.10
N ALA A 290 -23.10 -3.87 -0.85
CA ALA A 290 -22.65 -5.25 -0.71
C ALA A 290 -21.61 -5.41 0.42
N ALA A 291 -20.63 -4.50 0.50
CA ALA A 291 -19.64 -4.51 1.57
C ALA A 291 -20.28 -4.30 2.94
N SER A 292 -21.22 -3.36 3.05
CA SER A 292 -21.94 -3.07 4.30
C SER A 292 -22.70 -4.27 4.84
N ALA A 293 -23.26 -5.10 3.95
CA ALA A 293 -23.93 -6.33 4.32
C ALA A 293 -22.97 -7.37 4.94
N VAL A 294 -21.70 -7.39 4.50
CA VAL A 294 -20.69 -8.32 5.01
C VAL A 294 -20.05 -7.81 6.31
N HIS A 295 -19.47 -6.61 6.31
CA HIS A 295 -18.74 -6.12 7.49
C HIS A 295 -19.67 -5.66 8.62
N GLY A 296 -20.93 -5.31 8.32
CA GLY A 296 -22.00 -5.08 9.28
C GLY A 296 -21.69 -3.99 10.32
N LEU A 297 -21.07 -2.88 9.90
CA LEU A 297 -20.66 -1.78 10.77
C LEU A 297 -21.77 -0.73 11.01
N GLY A 298 -22.95 -0.92 10.39
CA GLY A 298 -24.16 -0.11 10.58
C GLY A 298 -24.02 1.35 10.11
N ASP A 299 -25.14 2.09 10.17
CA ASP A 299 -25.18 3.53 9.91
C ASP A 299 -24.70 4.32 11.14
N PRO A 300 -23.94 5.41 10.95
CA PRO A 300 -23.38 6.15 12.07
C PRO A 300 -24.47 6.87 12.86
N LYS A 301 -24.27 6.97 14.17
CA LYS A 301 -24.87 8.06 14.95
C LYS A 301 -24.00 9.32 14.76
N PRO A 302 -24.60 10.52 14.67
CA PRO A 302 -23.83 11.76 14.58
C PRO A 302 -22.81 11.83 15.73
N PRO A 303 -21.56 12.27 15.46
CA PRO A 303 -20.59 12.46 16.53
C PRO A 303 -21.14 13.43 17.58
N VAL A 304 -21.03 13.07 18.85
CA VAL A 304 -21.47 13.90 19.97
C VAL A 304 -20.32 14.84 20.34
N GLY A 305 -20.35 16.08 19.85
CA GLY A 305 -19.37 17.12 20.22
C GLY A 305 -19.00 18.07 19.09
N ALA A 306 -18.27 19.13 19.43
CA ALA A 306 -17.71 20.06 18.44
C ALA A 306 -16.61 19.36 17.62
N PRO A 307 -16.49 19.66 16.31
CA PRO A 307 -15.42 19.10 15.48
C PRO A 307 -14.05 19.50 16.06
N PRO A 308 -13.09 18.56 16.14
CA PRO A 308 -11.75 18.87 16.62
C PRO A 308 -11.10 19.91 15.72
N LYS A 309 -10.41 20.88 16.31
CA LYS A 309 -9.60 21.84 15.54
C LYS A 309 -8.37 21.12 14.98
N VAL A 310 -8.35 20.89 13.67
CA VAL A 310 -7.14 20.43 12.97
C VAL A 310 -6.18 21.60 12.86
N ARG A 311 -4.96 21.45 13.38
CA ARG A 311 -3.90 22.46 13.25
C ARG A 311 -2.96 22.04 12.13
N GLY A 312 -2.97 22.78 11.03
CA GLY A 312 -1.91 22.67 10.02
C GLY A 312 -0.56 23.09 10.61
N LYS A 313 0.49 22.33 10.33
CA LYS A 313 1.86 22.72 10.67
C LYS A 313 2.40 23.60 9.56
N ALA A 314 2.79 24.84 9.89
CA ALA A 314 3.59 25.66 8.97
C ALA A 314 4.93 24.94 8.73
N ARG A 315 5.23 24.63 7.47
CA ARG A 315 6.50 23.99 7.07
C ARG A 315 7.49 25.08 6.66
N THR A 316 8.66 25.10 7.29
CA THR A 316 9.79 25.93 6.85
C THR A 316 10.47 25.26 5.67
N ARG A 317 10.46 25.92 4.51
CA ARG A 317 11.03 25.39 3.28
C ARG A 317 12.50 25.80 3.16
N SER A 318 13.39 24.85 3.42
CA SER A 318 14.82 24.95 3.09
C SER A 318 15.16 23.77 2.20
N LEU A 319 15.22 24.00 0.88
CA LEU A 319 15.53 22.94 -0.08
C LEU A 319 17.04 22.79 -0.23
N ARG A 320 17.53 21.56 -0.14
CA ARG A 320 18.87 21.19 -0.58
C ARG A 320 19.00 21.40 -2.09
N PRO A 321 20.13 21.94 -2.60
CA PRO A 321 20.35 22.10 -4.05
C PRO A 321 20.16 20.81 -4.84
N GLU A 322 20.54 19.67 -4.26
CA GLU A 322 20.45 18.33 -4.85
C GLU A 322 19.00 17.88 -5.09
N ALA A 323 18.02 18.49 -4.42
CA ALA A 323 16.59 18.23 -4.65
C ALA A 323 16.10 18.77 -6.01
N LEU A 324 16.90 19.59 -6.68
CA LEU A 324 16.63 20.11 -8.03
C LEU A 324 17.43 19.31 -9.05
N VAL A 325 16.78 18.95 -10.15
CA VAL A 325 17.46 18.30 -11.28
C VAL A 325 17.67 19.34 -12.36
N ALA A 326 18.92 19.59 -12.79
CA ALA A 326 19.12 20.50 -13.91
C ALA A 326 18.62 19.84 -15.21
N ARG A 327 18.11 20.65 -16.15
CA ARG A 327 17.55 20.13 -17.42
C ARG A 327 18.57 19.31 -18.22
N GLY A 328 19.86 19.64 -18.13
CA GLY A 328 20.94 18.89 -18.78
C GLY A 328 21.30 17.57 -18.10
N ASP A 329 20.86 17.37 -16.86
CA ASP A 329 21.16 16.19 -16.05
C ASP A 329 20.02 15.16 -16.07
N VAL A 330 18.92 15.45 -16.80
CA VAL A 330 17.83 14.48 -17.01
C VAL A 330 18.39 13.33 -17.85
N LEU A 331 18.36 12.14 -17.26
CA LEU A 331 18.90 10.93 -17.87
C LEU A 331 17.79 10.20 -18.65
N PRO A 332 18.11 9.66 -19.85
CA PRO A 332 17.12 9.00 -20.69
C PRO A 332 16.63 7.69 -20.06
N ASP A 333 15.40 7.29 -20.39
CA ASP A 333 14.81 6.01 -19.95
C ASP A 333 15.34 4.82 -20.77
N ILE A 334 16.63 4.52 -20.63
CA ILE A 334 17.31 3.38 -21.28
C ILE A 334 17.58 2.20 -20.33
N GLY A 335 17.15 2.32 -19.06
CA GLY A 335 17.40 1.29 -18.05
C GLY A 335 16.65 -0.01 -18.35
N ASP A 336 17.26 -1.12 -17.97
CA ASP A 336 16.71 -2.46 -18.10
C ASP A 336 16.94 -3.25 -16.80
N ALA A 337 15.87 -3.89 -16.30
CA ALA A 337 15.89 -4.73 -15.12
C ALA A 337 15.95 -6.24 -15.48
N SER A 338 16.08 -6.62 -16.75
CA SER A 338 16.02 -8.02 -17.20
C SER A 338 17.03 -8.93 -16.51
N ALA A 339 18.25 -8.45 -16.24
CA ALA A 339 19.25 -9.21 -15.48
C ALA A 339 18.82 -9.45 -14.02
N VAL A 340 18.16 -8.47 -13.40
CA VAL A 340 17.59 -8.59 -12.05
C VAL A 340 16.47 -9.61 -12.07
N VAL A 341 15.56 -9.51 -13.04
CA VAL A 341 14.47 -10.47 -13.25
C VAL A 341 14.99 -11.90 -13.38
N ALA A 342 16.03 -12.12 -14.19
CA ALA A 342 16.65 -13.44 -14.34
C ALA A 342 17.18 -13.99 -12.99
N ALA A 343 17.90 -13.16 -12.23
CA ALA A 343 18.41 -13.56 -10.90
C ALA A 343 17.28 -13.86 -9.90
N VAL A 344 16.20 -13.09 -9.94
CA VAL A 344 15.01 -13.28 -9.07
C VAL A 344 14.30 -14.58 -9.41
N ARG A 345 14.19 -14.95 -10.70
CA ARG A 345 13.60 -16.24 -11.11
C ARG A 345 14.41 -17.44 -10.60
N GLU A 346 15.74 -17.32 -10.51
CA GLU A 346 16.57 -18.35 -9.85
C GLU A 346 16.29 -18.44 -8.34
N TYR A 347 16.13 -17.28 -7.67
CA TYR A 347 15.76 -17.22 -6.26
C TYR A 347 14.36 -17.82 -6.00
N GLU A 348 13.36 -17.49 -6.81
CA GLU A 348 12.00 -18.04 -6.75
C GLU A 348 12.00 -19.58 -6.87
N GLY A 349 12.78 -20.12 -7.80
CA GLY A 349 12.94 -21.57 -7.94
C GLY A 349 13.48 -22.23 -6.66
N PHE A 350 14.35 -21.54 -5.92
CA PHE A 350 14.88 -22.03 -4.65
C PHE A 350 13.90 -21.88 -3.49
N VAL A 351 13.12 -20.80 -3.42
CA VAL A 351 12.05 -20.63 -2.40
C VAL A 351 11.07 -21.80 -2.42
N SER A 352 10.79 -22.35 -3.61
CA SER A 352 9.90 -23.50 -3.78
C SER A 352 10.55 -24.86 -3.49
N SER A 353 11.86 -24.92 -3.23
CA SER A 353 12.60 -26.17 -3.06
C SER A 353 12.38 -26.85 -1.71
N TRP A 354 11.91 -26.12 -0.71
CA TRP A 354 11.65 -26.65 0.63
C TRP A 354 10.47 -25.94 1.30
N VAL A 355 9.57 -26.73 1.87
CA VAL A 355 8.44 -26.24 2.65
C VAL A 355 8.34 -27.07 3.93
N THR A 356 8.14 -26.39 5.05
CA THR A 356 7.83 -27.06 6.32
C THR A 356 6.35 -26.89 6.67
N SER A 357 5.76 -27.92 7.27
CA SER A 357 4.45 -27.75 7.91
C SER A 357 4.65 -26.99 9.22
N PRO A 358 4.02 -25.81 9.40
CA PRO A 358 4.24 -25.00 10.60
C PRO A 358 3.92 -25.73 11.90
N TRP A 359 3.03 -26.73 11.84
CA TRP A 359 2.54 -27.50 12.99
C TRP A 359 3.24 -28.85 13.17
N ALA A 360 4.27 -29.16 12.37
CA ALA A 360 4.92 -30.47 12.40
C ALA A 360 5.72 -30.75 13.68
N HIS A 361 6.15 -29.71 14.41
CA HIS A 361 7.12 -29.83 15.51
C HIS A 361 6.62 -29.24 16.85
N GLY A 362 5.34 -29.45 17.17
CA GLY A 362 4.72 -29.03 18.44
C GLY A 362 3.77 -27.85 18.26
N ASP A 363 3.68 -26.99 19.29
CA ASP A 363 2.80 -25.82 19.33
C ASP A 363 3.58 -24.53 19.04
N PRO A 364 3.83 -24.16 17.76
CA PRO A 364 4.56 -22.96 17.42
C PRO A 364 3.81 -21.69 17.86
N LYS A 365 4.56 -20.62 18.11
CA LYS A 365 3.95 -19.30 18.31
C LYS A 365 3.28 -18.84 17.01
N LEU A 366 2.02 -18.40 17.10
CA LEU A 366 1.25 -17.90 15.96
C LEU A 366 2.01 -16.84 15.13
N ALA A 367 2.76 -15.95 15.77
CA ALA A 367 3.54 -14.93 15.07
C ALA A 367 4.57 -15.53 14.09
N SER A 368 5.23 -16.63 14.45
CA SER A 368 6.20 -17.32 13.58
C SER A 368 5.52 -18.04 12.42
N VAL A 369 4.35 -18.63 12.67
CA VAL A 369 3.53 -19.28 11.63
C VAL A 369 3.04 -18.24 10.62
N LEU A 370 2.54 -17.09 11.11
CA LEU A 370 2.08 -15.98 10.28
C LEU A 370 3.22 -15.34 9.50
N ALA A 371 4.40 -15.15 10.09
CA ALA A 371 5.58 -14.63 9.39
C ALA A 371 6.01 -15.56 8.26
N TYR A 372 6.06 -16.88 8.50
CA TYR A 372 6.43 -17.87 7.47
C TYR A 372 5.43 -17.90 6.31
N ALA A 373 4.14 -18.07 6.60
CA ALA A 373 3.11 -18.16 5.56
C ALA A 373 2.89 -16.81 4.85
N GLY A 374 2.96 -15.71 5.61
CA GLY A 374 2.87 -14.34 5.08
C GLY A 374 4.02 -14.01 4.13
N ALA A 375 5.24 -14.45 4.44
CA ALA A 375 6.39 -14.26 3.56
C ALA A 375 6.22 -15.00 2.23
N HIS A 376 5.80 -16.27 2.26
CA HIS A 376 5.46 -17.02 1.04
C HIS A 376 4.36 -16.33 0.23
N SER A 377 3.27 -15.94 0.87
CA SER A 377 2.14 -15.27 0.22
C SER A 377 2.53 -13.95 -0.45
N THR A 378 3.26 -13.12 0.28
CA THR A 378 3.64 -11.78 -0.18
C THR A 378 4.72 -11.87 -1.25
N PHE A 379 5.69 -12.78 -1.11
CA PHE A 379 6.69 -13.02 -2.15
C PHE A 379 6.06 -13.57 -3.44
N ALA A 380 5.14 -14.55 -3.34
CA ALA A 380 4.37 -15.02 -4.48
C ALA A 380 3.58 -13.88 -5.13
N THR A 381 3.07 -12.94 -4.34
CA THR A 381 2.40 -11.73 -4.87
C THR A 381 3.32 -10.87 -5.72
N VAL A 382 4.58 -10.69 -5.30
CA VAL A 382 5.59 -10.00 -6.13
C VAL A 382 5.77 -10.77 -7.43
N MET A 383 6.03 -12.08 -7.35
CA MET A 383 6.41 -12.94 -8.49
C MET A 383 5.34 -13.09 -9.57
N ASN A 384 4.07 -13.01 -9.17
CA ASN A 384 2.94 -13.09 -10.10
C ASN A 384 2.51 -11.73 -10.67
N ALA A 385 3.10 -10.62 -10.22
CA ALA A 385 2.67 -9.28 -10.62
C ALA A 385 3.72 -8.45 -11.35
N PHE A 386 5.02 -8.74 -11.19
CA PHE A 386 6.09 -7.83 -11.64
C PHE A 386 6.32 -7.82 -13.15
N ASP A 387 6.05 -8.93 -13.85
CA ASP A 387 6.27 -9.09 -15.29
C ASP A 387 5.04 -8.67 -16.13
N ASP A 388 3.92 -8.35 -15.48
CA ASP A 388 2.66 -8.02 -16.12
C ASP A 388 2.29 -6.54 -15.86
N HIS A 389 1.16 -6.10 -16.42
CA HIS A 389 0.50 -4.83 -16.10
C HIS A 389 -0.01 -4.75 -14.64
N ALA A 390 0.69 -5.34 -13.67
CA ALA A 390 0.37 -5.34 -12.24
C ALA A 390 1.56 -4.96 -11.33
N ALA A 391 2.68 -4.49 -11.91
CA ALA A 391 3.93 -4.19 -11.21
C ALA A 391 3.80 -3.22 -10.00
N VAL A 392 2.78 -2.35 -9.97
CA VAL A 392 2.45 -1.56 -8.76
C VAL A 392 2.30 -2.46 -7.53
N THR A 393 1.65 -3.61 -7.68
CA THR A 393 1.40 -4.57 -6.61
C THR A 393 2.71 -5.12 -6.04
N SER A 394 3.71 -5.33 -6.90
CA SER A 394 5.05 -5.78 -6.50
C SER A 394 5.73 -4.77 -5.59
N VAL A 395 5.56 -3.45 -5.83
CA VAL A 395 6.12 -2.40 -4.97
C VAL A 395 5.48 -2.39 -3.58
N PHE A 396 4.15 -2.53 -3.52
CA PHE A 396 3.43 -2.63 -2.24
C PHE A 396 3.85 -3.89 -1.46
N ALA A 397 3.89 -5.04 -2.13
CA ALA A 397 4.30 -6.31 -1.52
C ALA A 397 5.76 -6.29 -1.05
N ALA A 398 6.66 -5.71 -1.85
CA ALA A 398 8.08 -5.53 -1.53
C ALA A 398 8.27 -4.70 -0.25
N ARG A 399 7.60 -3.55 -0.16
CA ARG A 399 7.61 -2.69 1.04
C ARG A 399 7.11 -3.46 2.27
N MET A 400 6.03 -4.23 2.12
CA MET A 400 5.47 -5.00 3.24
C MET A 400 6.40 -6.14 3.71
N LEU A 401 7.05 -6.85 2.78
CA LEU A 401 8.07 -7.85 3.12
C LEU A 401 9.23 -7.23 3.90
N LEU A 402 9.72 -6.07 3.43
CA LEU A 402 10.82 -5.36 4.07
C LEU A 402 10.44 -4.90 5.48
N GLU A 403 9.23 -4.35 5.65
CA GLU A 403 8.68 -3.95 6.94
C GLU A 403 8.59 -5.11 7.95
N GLU A 404 8.06 -6.26 7.52
CA GLU A 404 7.90 -7.44 8.36
C GLU A 404 9.27 -8.04 8.69
N ALA A 405 10.18 -8.13 7.72
CA ALA A 405 11.54 -8.64 7.90
C ALA A 405 12.34 -7.82 8.91
N ALA A 406 12.22 -6.48 8.88
CA ALA A 406 12.87 -5.60 9.84
C ALA A 406 12.35 -5.82 11.27
N ARG A 407 11.02 -5.89 11.41
CA ARG A 407 10.37 -6.16 12.70
C ARG A 407 10.73 -7.53 13.27
N PHE A 408 10.75 -8.55 12.41
CA PHE A 408 11.06 -9.92 12.81
C PHE A 408 12.55 -10.08 13.16
N THR A 409 13.44 -9.41 12.42
CA THR A 409 14.88 -9.36 12.74
C THR A 409 15.13 -8.70 14.09
N TRP A 410 14.48 -7.58 14.38
CA TRP A 410 14.56 -6.94 15.69
C TRP A 410 14.01 -7.82 16.81
N LEU A 411 12.87 -8.50 16.58
CA LEU A 411 12.28 -9.39 17.56
C LEU A 411 13.20 -10.57 17.93
N ALA A 412 13.88 -11.15 16.94
CA ALA A 412 14.76 -12.31 17.11
C ALA A 412 16.25 -11.96 17.22
N GLN A 413 16.59 -10.69 17.51
CA GLN A 413 17.94 -10.30 17.89
C GLN A 413 18.35 -10.99 19.22
N ASP A 414 19.64 -11.25 19.42
CA ASP A 414 20.26 -11.72 20.67
C ASP A 414 19.46 -12.82 21.39
N LEU A 415 19.16 -13.92 20.69
CA LEU A 415 18.38 -15.04 21.23
C LEU A 415 19.06 -15.71 22.43
N GLU A 416 20.37 -15.51 22.61
CA GLU A 416 21.15 -16.04 23.73
C GLU A 416 20.88 -15.26 25.05
N ASP A 417 20.39 -14.02 24.97
CA ASP A 417 19.95 -13.24 26.12
C ASP A 417 18.44 -13.42 26.35
N GLU A 418 18.10 -14.38 27.19
CA GLU A 418 16.71 -14.75 27.49
C GLU A 418 15.91 -13.57 28.09
N GLU A 419 16.53 -12.77 28.97
CA GLU A 419 15.86 -11.62 29.58
C GLU A 419 15.54 -10.56 28.52
N ALA A 420 16.53 -10.21 27.69
CA ALA A 420 16.33 -9.24 26.63
C ALA A 420 15.32 -9.74 25.60
N PHE A 421 15.30 -11.03 25.27
CA PHE A 421 14.32 -11.63 24.38
C PHE A 421 12.90 -11.55 24.94
N VAL A 422 12.71 -11.85 26.23
CA VAL A 422 11.40 -11.72 26.90
C VAL A 422 10.93 -10.26 26.89
N GLN A 423 11.82 -9.30 27.15
CA GLN A 423 11.49 -7.88 27.11
C GLN A 423 11.10 -7.41 25.70
N ARG A 424 11.86 -7.80 24.66
CA ARG A 424 11.56 -7.49 23.25
C ARG A 424 10.23 -8.11 22.81
N SER A 425 10.02 -9.39 23.11
CA SER A 425 8.77 -10.10 22.82
C SER A 425 7.57 -9.41 23.47
N THR A 426 7.69 -9.04 24.75
CA THR A 426 6.63 -8.32 25.47
C THR A 426 6.32 -6.99 24.79
N ARG A 427 7.35 -6.21 24.45
CA ARG A 427 7.22 -4.92 23.76
C ARG A 427 6.55 -5.06 22.39
N TYR A 428 6.90 -6.09 21.61
CA TYR A 428 6.31 -6.39 20.31
C TYR A 428 4.80 -6.67 20.41
N PHE A 429 4.39 -7.63 21.25
CA PHE A 429 2.98 -8.00 21.37
C PHE A 429 2.14 -6.88 22.01
N ASP A 430 2.68 -6.14 22.98
CA ASP A 430 1.98 -5.02 23.61
C ASP A 430 1.68 -3.86 22.65
N GLU A 431 2.55 -3.62 21.66
CA GLU A 431 2.29 -2.64 20.61
C GLU A 431 1.02 -3.01 19.84
N PHE A 432 0.89 -4.25 19.37
CA PHE A 432 -0.28 -4.69 18.59
C PHE A 432 -1.55 -4.81 19.44
N ARG A 433 -1.46 -5.25 20.69
CA ARG A 433 -2.59 -5.17 21.64
C ARG A 433 -3.05 -3.74 21.86
N THR A 434 -2.11 -2.81 22.01
CA THR A 434 -2.44 -1.39 22.19
C THR A 434 -3.11 -0.81 20.95
N ARG A 435 -2.62 -1.16 19.75
CA ARG A 435 -3.26 -0.78 18.47
C ARG A 435 -4.67 -1.35 18.37
N ARG A 436 -4.87 -2.65 18.60
CA ARG A 436 -6.21 -3.30 18.64
C ARG A 436 -7.16 -2.56 19.60
N LYS A 437 -6.72 -2.30 20.84
CA LYS A 437 -7.51 -1.59 21.85
C LYS A 437 -7.83 -0.15 21.44
N LYS A 438 -6.87 0.60 20.90
CA LYS A 438 -7.06 1.97 20.41
C LYS A 438 -8.05 1.99 19.25
N THR A 439 -7.94 1.05 18.32
CA THR A 439 -8.84 0.94 17.17
C THR A 439 -10.27 0.66 17.65
N ILE A 440 -10.50 -0.33 18.53
CA ILE A 440 -11.84 -0.62 19.09
C ILE A 440 -12.43 0.60 19.81
N ALA A 441 -11.61 1.31 20.60
CA ALA A 441 -12.05 2.52 21.29
C ALA A 441 -12.45 3.63 20.30
N LEU A 442 -11.71 3.80 19.21
CA LEU A 442 -12.04 4.79 18.19
C LEU A 442 -13.30 4.42 17.41
N PHE A 443 -13.48 3.15 17.03
CA PHE A 443 -14.73 2.65 16.46
C PHE A 443 -15.92 2.99 17.37
N THR A 444 -15.80 2.69 18.65
CA THR A 444 -16.85 2.95 19.65
C THR A 444 -17.11 4.45 19.81
N GLY A 445 -16.06 5.27 19.85
CA GLY A 445 -16.17 6.74 19.91
C GLY A 445 -16.82 7.36 18.66
N ASN A 446 -16.78 6.66 17.52
CA ASN A 446 -17.42 7.07 16.27
C ASN A 446 -18.79 6.39 16.05
N GLY A 447 -19.41 5.86 17.10
CA GLY A 447 -20.78 5.36 17.05
C GLY A 447 -20.95 3.91 16.59
N VAL A 448 -19.87 3.17 16.33
CA VAL A 448 -19.93 1.73 16.05
C VAL A 448 -20.16 0.96 17.34
N ALA A 449 -21.08 -0.01 17.33
CA ALA A 449 -21.31 -0.87 18.48
C ALA A 449 -20.02 -1.63 18.83
N ARG A 450 -19.62 -1.60 20.12
CA ARG A 450 -18.38 -2.25 20.58
C ARG A 450 -18.31 -3.73 20.17
N ALA A 451 -19.44 -4.45 20.20
CA ALA A 451 -19.50 -5.86 19.77
C ALA A 451 -19.14 -6.03 18.28
N ALA A 452 -19.60 -5.13 17.41
CA ALA A 452 -19.26 -5.14 15.99
C ALA A 452 -17.77 -4.78 15.77
N ALA A 453 -17.26 -3.78 16.49
CA ALA A 453 -15.84 -3.41 16.45
C ALA A 453 -14.92 -4.54 16.93
N THR A 454 -15.29 -5.23 18.02
CA THR A 454 -14.52 -6.37 18.55
C THR A 454 -14.57 -7.57 17.60
N ARG A 455 -15.69 -7.80 16.89
CA ARG A 455 -15.83 -8.89 15.91
C ARG A 455 -14.75 -8.82 14.82
N LEU A 456 -14.41 -7.62 14.34
CA LEU A 456 -13.35 -7.44 13.33
C LEU A 456 -11.97 -7.93 13.81
N PHE A 457 -11.72 -8.03 15.11
CA PHE A 457 -10.45 -8.51 15.64
C PHE A 457 -10.57 -9.88 16.29
N ARG A 458 -11.70 -10.56 16.15
CA ARG A 458 -11.87 -11.91 16.69
C ARG A 458 -11.06 -12.88 15.83
N MET A 459 -10.25 -13.70 16.48
CA MET A 459 -9.55 -14.80 15.83
C MET A 459 -10.50 -16.02 15.74
N PRO A 460 -10.30 -16.94 14.78
CA PRO A 460 -11.03 -18.19 14.73
C PRO A 460 -10.92 -18.96 16.05
N ASP A 461 -11.96 -19.69 16.43
CA ASP A 461 -12.02 -20.41 17.71
C ASP A 461 -10.92 -21.49 17.85
N SER A 462 -10.35 -21.95 16.74
CA SER A 462 -9.21 -22.88 16.69
C SER A 462 -7.87 -22.22 17.01
N VAL A 463 -7.80 -20.89 17.08
CA VAL A 463 -6.58 -20.14 17.36
C VAL A 463 -6.52 -19.75 18.83
N VAL A 464 -5.48 -20.22 19.52
CA VAL A 464 -5.22 -19.84 20.91
C VAL A 464 -4.69 -18.40 20.95
N GLU A 465 -5.51 -17.46 21.42
CA GLU A 465 -5.07 -16.08 21.64
C GLU A 465 -4.09 -16.00 22.83
N GLY A 466 -3.05 -15.18 22.68
CA GLY A 466 -2.15 -14.84 23.78
C GLY A 466 -2.83 -13.98 24.85
N PRO A 467 -2.14 -13.63 25.95
CA PRO A 467 -2.72 -12.82 27.01
C PRO A 467 -3.20 -11.46 26.48
N GLU A 468 -4.28 -10.91 27.02
CA GLU A 468 -4.83 -9.59 26.63
C GLU A 468 -4.20 -8.41 27.40
N THR A 469 -3.52 -8.70 28.50
CA THR A 469 -2.95 -7.69 29.39
C THR A 469 -1.84 -6.91 28.69
N ILE A 470 -1.87 -5.58 28.82
CA ILE A 470 -0.84 -4.67 28.31
C ILE A 470 0.00 -4.18 29.49
N THR A 471 1.33 -4.27 29.37
CA THR A 471 2.26 -3.87 30.44
C THR A 471 2.17 -2.37 30.74
N LYS A 472 2.12 -2.01 32.02
CA LYS A 472 2.12 -0.61 32.47
C LYS A 472 3.49 0.01 32.20
N GLY A 473 3.51 1.23 31.64
CA GLY A 473 4.77 1.92 31.32
C GLY A 473 5.50 1.32 30.11
N ARG A 474 4.79 0.62 29.21
CA ARG A 474 5.37 0.03 28.00
C ARG A 474 6.20 1.07 27.22
N LYS A 475 7.32 0.61 26.67
CA LYS A 475 8.08 1.37 25.67
C LYS A 475 7.44 1.14 24.29
N PRO A 476 7.25 2.16 23.42
CA PRO A 476 6.80 1.95 22.03
C PRO A 476 7.84 1.13 21.28
N LEU A 477 7.54 0.46 20.16
CA LEU A 477 8.58 -0.16 19.33
C LEU A 477 9.63 0.88 18.85
N PRO A 478 10.86 0.48 18.47
CA PRO A 478 11.77 1.36 17.74
C PRO A 478 11.11 1.94 16.48
N SER A 479 11.71 2.95 15.86
CA SER A 479 11.25 3.39 14.54
C SER A 479 11.48 2.28 13.50
N ILE A 480 10.78 2.34 12.36
CA ILE A 480 11.03 1.39 11.28
C ILE A 480 12.46 1.56 10.73
N ASP A 481 12.97 2.78 10.67
CA ASP A 481 14.32 3.08 10.20
C ASP A 481 15.39 2.44 11.10
N GLU A 482 15.23 2.52 12.43
CA GLU A 482 16.11 1.85 13.39
C GLU A 482 16.10 0.32 13.20
N MET A 483 14.93 -0.27 12.92
CA MET A 483 14.81 -1.71 12.64
C MET A 483 15.37 -2.11 11.27
N LEU A 484 15.29 -1.22 10.27
CA LEU A 484 15.85 -1.44 8.94
C LEU A 484 17.38 -1.36 8.95
N LEU A 485 17.96 -0.44 9.72
CA LEU A 485 19.41 -0.41 9.95
C LEU A 485 19.92 -1.72 10.57
N LEU A 486 19.16 -2.28 11.51
CA LEU A 486 19.48 -3.59 12.09
C LEU A 486 19.42 -4.72 11.05
N LEU A 487 18.40 -4.72 10.18
CA LEU A 487 18.29 -5.67 9.07
C LEU A 487 19.44 -5.51 8.06
N GLY A 488 19.88 -4.27 7.83
CA GLY A 488 20.93 -3.90 6.90
C GLY A 488 22.36 -4.12 7.42
N ALA A 489 22.53 -4.37 8.73
CA ALA A 489 23.85 -4.52 9.36
C ALA A 489 24.80 -5.53 8.68
N PRO A 490 24.34 -6.63 8.06
CA PRO A 490 25.22 -7.55 7.32
C PRO A 490 25.77 -6.99 5.99
N TYR A 491 25.23 -5.88 5.47
CA TYR A 491 25.61 -5.29 4.19
C TYR A 491 26.69 -4.21 4.36
N PRO A 492 27.49 -3.91 3.31
CA PRO A 492 28.53 -2.89 3.36
C PRO A 492 28.04 -1.47 3.72
N GLU A 493 26.90 -1.02 3.17
CA GLU A 493 26.26 0.25 3.58
C GLU A 493 24.87 -0.03 4.20
N PRO A 494 24.75 -0.34 5.50
CA PRO A 494 23.48 -0.70 6.14
C PRO A 494 22.34 0.32 5.97
N GLY A 495 22.69 1.58 5.69
CA GLY A 495 21.78 2.69 5.47
C GLY A 495 20.89 2.57 4.22
N TRP A 496 21.23 1.70 3.27
CA TRP A 496 20.48 1.60 2.01
C TRP A 496 19.05 1.10 2.20
N LEU A 497 18.78 0.29 3.23
CA LEU A 497 17.44 -0.23 3.51
C LEU A 497 16.43 0.84 3.99
N PRO A 498 16.77 1.74 4.94
CA PRO A 498 15.95 2.92 5.21
C PRO A 498 15.65 3.75 3.94
N VAL A 499 16.64 3.96 3.08
CA VAL A 499 16.46 4.71 1.83
C VAL A 499 15.53 3.96 0.86
N ALA A 500 15.75 2.66 0.68
CA ALA A 500 14.89 1.80 -0.12
C ALA A 500 13.44 1.84 0.35
N TYR A 501 13.21 1.75 1.66
CA TYR A 501 11.88 1.87 2.25
C TYR A 501 11.23 3.22 1.95
N SER A 502 11.99 4.32 2.02
CA SER A 502 11.52 5.67 1.67
C SER A 502 11.16 5.82 0.19
N LEU A 503 11.94 5.20 -0.71
CA LEU A 503 11.69 5.24 -2.16
C LEU A 503 10.47 4.39 -2.56
N LEU A 504 10.34 3.16 -2.04
CA LEU A 504 9.14 2.33 -2.23
C LEU A 504 7.89 3.03 -1.68
N SER A 505 8.05 3.77 -0.59
CA SER A 505 6.96 4.53 0.02
C SER A 505 6.35 5.58 -0.91
N GLN A 506 7.13 6.13 -1.86
CA GLN A 506 6.63 7.11 -2.84
C GLN A 506 5.47 6.56 -3.67
N VAL A 507 5.63 5.34 -4.20
CA VAL A 507 4.59 4.64 -4.98
C VAL A 507 3.41 4.28 -4.09
N THR A 508 3.67 3.73 -2.90
CA THR A 508 2.59 3.27 -2.02
C THR A 508 1.73 4.40 -1.43
N HIS A 509 2.25 5.63 -1.40
CA HIS A 509 1.52 6.83 -0.99
C HIS A 509 1.11 7.72 -2.16
N SER A 510 1.27 7.25 -3.41
CA SER A 510 0.92 7.98 -4.64
C SER A 510 1.49 9.38 -4.68
N THR A 511 2.71 9.55 -4.19
CA THR A 511 3.37 10.84 -4.24
C THR A 511 3.66 11.21 -5.70
N PRO A 512 3.85 12.50 -6.03
CA PRO A 512 4.29 12.91 -7.37
C PRO A 512 5.47 12.10 -7.93
N ILE A 513 6.49 11.82 -7.10
CA ILE A 513 7.62 10.96 -7.49
C ILE A 513 7.14 9.54 -7.77
N GLY A 514 6.30 8.99 -6.90
CA GLY A 514 5.71 7.66 -7.06
C GLY A 514 4.91 7.52 -8.36
N LEU A 515 4.08 8.51 -8.70
CA LEU A 515 3.32 8.54 -9.96
C LEU A 515 4.25 8.52 -11.18
N ALA A 516 5.31 9.32 -11.16
CA ALA A 516 6.27 9.37 -12.26
C ALA A 516 7.02 8.02 -12.46
N HIS A 517 7.30 7.30 -11.37
CA HIS A 517 7.91 5.97 -11.46
C HIS A 517 6.97 4.85 -11.95
N MET A 518 5.66 5.11 -12.01
CA MET A 518 4.63 4.18 -12.48
C MET A 518 4.22 4.43 -13.93
N ALA A 519 4.96 5.28 -14.64
CA ALA A 519 4.77 5.49 -16.07
C ALA A 519 6.11 5.43 -16.80
N ARG A 520 6.08 5.01 -18.07
CA ARG A 520 7.24 5.05 -18.98
C ARG A 520 6.85 5.49 -20.37
N TYR A 521 7.75 6.22 -21.02
CA TYR A 521 7.60 6.62 -22.41
C TYR A 521 8.44 5.70 -23.29
N ARG A 522 7.78 4.92 -24.15
CA ARG A 522 8.42 3.95 -25.05
C ARG A 522 7.83 4.07 -26.44
N ASP A 523 8.70 4.14 -27.45
CA ASP A 523 8.31 4.18 -28.87
C ASP A 523 7.22 5.23 -29.19
N GLY A 524 7.30 6.40 -28.55
CA GLY A 524 6.35 7.49 -28.76
C GLY A 524 5.05 7.40 -27.96
N THR A 525 4.88 6.35 -27.13
CA THR A 525 3.67 6.10 -26.34
C THR A 525 3.99 6.10 -24.85
N LEU A 526 3.19 6.83 -24.06
CA LEU A 526 3.26 6.73 -22.60
C LEU A 526 2.43 5.54 -22.12
N SER A 527 3.10 4.58 -21.50
CA SER A 527 2.44 3.55 -20.70
C SER A 527 2.36 4.04 -19.25
N ALA A 528 1.17 4.46 -18.81
CA ALA A 528 0.90 4.96 -17.45
C ALA A 528 0.83 3.84 -16.39
N HIS A 529 1.27 2.64 -16.74
CA HIS A 529 1.33 1.47 -15.86
C HIS A 529 2.64 0.69 -16.03
N ASP A 530 3.61 1.26 -16.74
CA ASP A 530 4.94 0.68 -16.83
C ASP A 530 5.78 1.23 -15.69
N ILE A 531 6.28 0.34 -14.84
CA ILE A 531 7.19 0.67 -13.75
C ILE A 531 8.58 1.02 -14.29
N SER A 532 9.20 2.08 -13.77
CA SER A 532 10.59 2.43 -14.07
C SER A 532 11.55 1.28 -13.69
N PRO A 533 12.65 1.07 -14.44
CA PRO A 533 13.63 0.03 -14.13
C PRO A 533 14.19 0.11 -12.70
N GLU A 534 14.44 1.33 -12.21
CA GLU A 534 15.00 1.59 -10.89
C GLU A 534 14.05 1.11 -9.78
N MET A 535 12.76 1.48 -9.88
CA MET A 535 11.73 1.05 -8.93
C MET A 535 11.46 -0.46 -9.00
N LEU A 536 11.46 -1.04 -10.21
CA LEU A 536 11.27 -2.48 -10.38
C LEU A 536 12.42 -3.27 -9.76
N ALA A 537 13.67 -2.88 -10.07
CA ALA A 537 14.86 -3.52 -9.51
C ALA A 537 14.87 -3.40 -7.98
N LEU A 538 14.55 -2.23 -7.43
CA LEU A 538 14.46 -2.02 -5.98
C LEU A 538 13.39 -2.91 -5.34
N ALA A 539 12.19 -2.98 -5.93
CA ALA A 539 11.10 -3.80 -5.40
C ALA A 539 11.47 -5.28 -5.41
N LEU A 540 12.11 -5.77 -6.49
CA LEU A 540 12.56 -7.15 -6.59
C LEU A 540 13.68 -7.48 -5.59
N ASP A 541 14.64 -6.58 -5.43
CA ASP A 541 15.75 -6.75 -4.49
C ASP A 541 15.26 -6.89 -3.05
N VAL A 542 14.53 -5.90 -2.55
CA VAL A 542 14.05 -5.94 -1.16
C VAL A 542 13.05 -7.07 -0.92
N SER A 543 12.35 -7.54 -1.96
CA SER A 543 11.45 -8.69 -1.86
C SER A 543 12.23 -9.98 -1.65
N CYS A 544 13.33 -10.18 -2.37
CA CYS A 544 14.19 -11.35 -2.21
C CYS A 544 14.86 -11.31 -0.83
N LEU A 545 15.41 -10.16 -0.42
CA LEU A 545 16.00 -9.97 0.90
C LEU A 545 15.01 -10.20 2.04
N GLY A 546 13.86 -9.51 1.99
CA GLY A 546 12.83 -9.59 3.03
C GLY A 546 12.25 -10.99 3.17
N SER A 547 11.95 -11.66 2.04
CA SER A 547 11.47 -13.04 2.06
C SER A 547 12.54 -14.02 2.53
N ALA A 548 13.80 -13.88 2.11
CA ALA A 548 14.90 -14.76 2.54
C ALA A 548 15.03 -14.73 4.06
N ARG A 549 14.99 -13.52 4.65
CA ARG A 549 15.07 -13.32 6.09
C ARG A 549 13.90 -13.97 6.82
N LEU A 550 12.67 -13.70 6.39
CA LEU A 550 11.47 -14.20 7.06
C LEU A 550 11.33 -15.71 6.95
N LEU A 551 11.57 -16.26 5.77
CA LEU A 551 11.48 -17.70 5.49
C LEU A 551 12.59 -18.47 6.20
N GLY A 552 13.82 -17.98 6.15
CA GLY A 552 14.97 -18.60 6.82
C GLY A 552 14.79 -18.64 8.34
N MET A 553 14.54 -17.48 8.96
CA MET A 553 14.36 -17.41 10.42
C MET A 553 13.13 -18.19 10.90
N SER A 554 11.99 -18.02 10.23
CA SER A 554 10.78 -18.72 10.65
C SER A 554 10.89 -20.23 10.41
N GLY A 555 11.51 -20.67 9.32
CA GLY A 555 11.78 -22.09 9.05
C GLY A 555 12.66 -22.74 10.13
N LEU A 556 13.70 -22.03 10.59
CA LEU A 556 14.54 -22.48 11.70
C LEU A 556 13.73 -22.60 13.00
N ILE A 557 12.93 -21.58 13.34
CA ILE A 557 12.10 -21.60 14.56
C ILE A 557 11.07 -22.74 14.51
N LEU A 558 10.37 -22.91 13.39
CA LEU A 558 9.30 -23.91 13.23
C LEU A 558 9.83 -25.35 13.20
N THR A 559 11.10 -25.56 12.87
CA THR A 559 11.72 -26.90 12.80
C THR A 559 12.72 -27.17 13.91
N GLN A 560 12.75 -26.31 14.94
CA GLN A 560 13.70 -26.40 16.06
C GLN A 560 15.17 -26.46 15.59
N GLY A 561 15.49 -25.76 14.50
CA GLY A 561 16.85 -25.65 13.97
C GLY A 561 17.36 -26.87 13.20
N SER A 562 16.47 -27.64 12.55
CA SER A 562 16.86 -28.78 11.70
C SER A 562 17.97 -28.45 10.69
N ASN A 563 18.79 -29.43 10.33
CA ASN A 563 19.89 -29.25 9.37
C ASN A 563 19.37 -28.77 8.00
N GLU A 564 18.23 -29.30 7.58
CA GLU A 564 17.55 -28.92 6.35
C GLU A 564 17.14 -27.45 6.37
N ALA A 565 16.57 -26.97 7.49
CA ALA A 565 16.21 -25.56 7.63
C ALA A 565 17.44 -24.64 7.67
N GLN A 566 18.57 -25.07 8.24
CA GLN A 566 19.83 -24.32 8.21
C GLN A 566 20.37 -24.19 6.78
N GLN A 567 20.41 -25.30 6.03
CA GLN A 567 20.85 -25.29 4.63
C GLN A 567 19.93 -24.44 3.76
N TYR A 568 18.62 -24.52 4.00
CA TYR A 568 17.64 -23.70 3.28
C TYR A 568 17.81 -22.22 3.58
N ALA A 569 17.97 -21.82 4.87
CA ALA A 569 18.19 -20.44 5.26
C ALA A 569 19.47 -19.85 4.61
N LEU A 570 20.58 -20.58 4.67
CA LEU A 570 21.84 -20.17 4.01
C LEU A 570 21.67 -20.03 2.50
N GLY A 571 21.01 -21.01 1.86
CA GLY A 571 20.78 -20.99 0.42
C GLY A 571 19.87 -19.86 -0.05
N LEU A 572 18.92 -19.43 0.78
CA LEU A 572 18.08 -18.24 0.55
C LEU A 572 18.93 -16.97 0.61
N GLU A 573 19.72 -16.80 1.67
CA GLU A 573 20.58 -15.63 1.86
C GLU A 573 21.58 -15.48 0.70
N GLU A 574 22.28 -16.56 0.33
CA GLU A 574 23.24 -16.54 -0.78
C GLU A 574 22.62 -16.08 -2.11
N ARG A 575 21.38 -16.49 -2.40
CA ARG A 575 20.68 -16.13 -3.63
C ARG A 575 20.08 -14.73 -3.57
N ALA A 576 19.55 -14.32 -2.43
CA ALA A 576 19.11 -12.93 -2.24
C ALA A 576 20.29 -11.96 -2.42
N MET A 577 21.48 -12.30 -1.91
CA MET A 577 22.69 -11.50 -2.15
C MET A 577 23.07 -11.41 -3.64
N LYS A 578 22.86 -12.47 -4.44
CA LYS A 578 23.08 -12.42 -5.90
C LYS A 578 22.10 -11.48 -6.60
N VAL A 579 20.84 -11.50 -6.18
CA VAL A 579 19.84 -10.54 -6.65
C VAL A 579 20.27 -9.12 -6.32
N HIS A 580 20.61 -8.84 -5.06
CA HIS A 580 21.07 -7.52 -4.62
C HIS A 580 22.28 -7.01 -5.42
N ASN A 581 23.31 -7.85 -5.60
CA ASN A 581 24.49 -7.50 -6.39
C ASN A 581 24.18 -7.13 -7.85
N THR A 582 23.11 -7.70 -8.40
CA THR A 582 22.64 -7.38 -9.76
C THR A 582 21.75 -6.13 -9.75
N ALA A 583 20.87 -6.01 -8.76
CA ALA A 583 19.90 -4.94 -8.63
C ALA A 583 20.53 -3.58 -8.31
N ARG A 584 21.58 -3.56 -7.47
CA ARG A 584 22.30 -2.32 -7.13
C ARG A 584 22.92 -1.61 -8.33
N LEU A 585 23.18 -2.32 -9.43
CA LEU A 585 23.64 -1.71 -10.68
C LEU A 585 22.53 -0.99 -11.46
N VAL A 586 21.26 -1.24 -11.10
CA VAL A 586 20.08 -0.62 -11.71
C VAL A 586 19.50 0.45 -10.81
N HIS A 587 19.30 0.17 -9.51
CA HIS A 587 18.75 1.14 -8.56
C HIS A 587 19.80 2.04 -7.90
N TRP A 588 21.09 1.68 -7.96
CA TRP A 588 22.23 2.44 -7.42
C TRP A 588 22.09 2.82 -5.95
N LEU A 589 21.60 1.88 -5.16
CA LEU A 589 21.71 1.91 -3.70
C LEU A 589 22.59 0.70 -3.34
N ASP A 590 23.64 0.92 -2.57
CA ASP A 590 24.54 -0.09 -2.02
C ASP A 590 24.72 0.23 -0.54
#